data_AF-A0A4C1V2Y6-F1
#
_entry.id   AF-A0A4C1V2Y6-F1
#
_cell.length_a   1.000
_cell.length_b   1.000
_cell.length_c   1.000
_cell.angle_alpha   90.00
_cell.angle_beta   90.00
_cell.angle_gamma   90.00
#
_symmetry.space_group_name_H-M   'P 1'
#
loop_
_entity.id
_entity.type
_entity.pdbx_description
1 polymer ?
#
loop_
_entity_poly.entity_id
_entity_poly.type
_entity_poly.pdbx_seq_one_letter_code
_entity_poly.pdbx_strand_id
1 'polypeptide(L)'
;MLALLLLLTALCWYGMFRWRRRRLYELAALVPGPPELPFIGHAHRFTGSTQGITNPVDLEFLLKTCLEKDDIHRFIHPLTGNGGIFAPVSIWRPRRKIMAPTFSPRILEQFVEIFAEQSDILSRRLAAQSDGAPLSAWPLISAYTLDSVCGLAFNSDPGPDLDSPFHPAFNSNSAINQIFDFN
;
A
#
# COMPACT_ATOMS: atom_id res chain seq x y z
N MET A 1 0.33 -42.43 -5.26
CA MET A 1 -0.64 -41.88 -6.24
C MET A 1 -0.89 -40.38 -6.06
N LEU A 2 -1.19 -39.88 -4.85
CA LEU A 2 -1.41 -38.44 -4.62
C LEU A 2 -0.22 -37.56 -4.99
N ALA A 3 1.01 -37.94 -4.65
CA ALA A 3 2.21 -37.18 -5.00
C ALA A 3 2.40 -37.04 -6.52
N LEU A 4 2.09 -38.10 -7.28
CA LEU A 4 2.20 -38.10 -8.75
C LEU A 4 1.15 -37.18 -9.38
N LEU A 5 -0.08 -37.19 -8.85
CA LEU A 5 -1.14 -36.28 -9.28
C LEU A 5 -0.79 -34.82 -8.98
N LEU A 6 -0.23 -34.51 -7.80
CA LEU A 6 0.25 -33.16 -7.46
C LEU A 6 1.39 -32.69 -8.36
N LEU A 7 2.30 -33.60 -8.72
CA LEU A 7 3.42 -33.28 -9.61
C LEU A 7 2.94 -33.01 -11.04
N LEU A 8 1.98 -33.80 -11.54
CA LEU A 8 1.35 -33.59 -12.85
C LEU A 8 0.54 -32.30 -12.92
N THR A 9 -0.24 -31.98 -11.88
CA THR A 9 -0.98 -30.70 -11.83
C THR A 9 -0.03 -29.52 -11.72
N ALA A 10 1.05 -29.61 -10.94
CA ALA A 10 2.08 -28.57 -10.86
C ALA A 10 2.81 -28.38 -12.19
N LEU A 11 3.14 -29.46 -12.91
CA LEU A 11 3.78 -29.41 -14.23
C LEU A 11 2.84 -28.82 -15.29
N CYS A 12 1.56 -29.24 -15.29
CA CYS A 12 0.55 -28.70 -16.19
C CYS A 12 0.29 -27.21 -15.91
N TRP A 13 0.16 -26.84 -14.63
CA TRP A 13 0.04 -25.46 -14.20
C TRP A 13 1.27 -24.64 -14.57
N TYR A 14 2.48 -25.16 -14.37
CA TYR A 14 3.74 -24.50 -14.74
C TYR A 14 3.85 -24.33 -16.26
N GLY A 15 3.50 -25.35 -17.04
CA GLY A 15 3.45 -25.30 -18.50
C GLY A 15 2.45 -24.25 -19.00
N MET A 16 1.23 -24.26 -18.44
CA MET A 16 0.20 -23.24 -18.72
C MET A 16 0.64 -21.84 -18.29
N PHE A 17 1.26 -21.69 -17.12
CA PHE A 17 1.77 -20.43 -16.60
C PHE A 17 2.88 -19.87 -17.50
N ARG A 18 3.85 -20.71 -17.88
CA ARG A 18 4.94 -20.35 -18.78
C ARG A 18 4.41 -20.00 -20.16
N TRP A 19 3.40 -20.73 -20.66
CA TRP A 19 2.73 -20.44 -21.93
C TRP A 19 1.96 -19.12 -21.90
N ARG A 20 1.15 -18.89 -20.87
CA ARG A 20 0.36 -17.66 -20.67
C ARG A 20 1.24 -16.42 -20.58
N ARG A 21 2.47 -16.56 -20.07
CA ARG A 21 3.43 -15.45 -19.92
C ARG A 21 4.43 -15.33 -21.08
N ARG A 22 4.40 -16.16 -22.13
CA ARG A 22 5.36 -16.11 -23.26
C ARG A 22 5.46 -14.72 -23.88
N ARG A 23 4.31 -14.13 -24.21
CA ARG A 23 4.22 -12.79 -24.81
C ARG A 23 4.83 -11.70 -23.92
N LEU A 24 4.68 -11.82 -22.59
CA LEU A 24 5.28 -10.87 -21.66
C LEU A 24 6.81 -10.97 -21.68
N TYR A 25 7.36 -12.19 -21.69
CA TYR A 25 8.81 -12.40 -21.78
C TYR A 25 9.37 -11.97 -23.14
N GLU A 26 8.64 -12.20 -24.24
CA GLU A 26 9.01 -11.70 -25.57
C GLU A 26 9.09 -10.17 -25.60
N LEU A 27 8.12 -9.47 -24.99
CA LEU A 27 8.14 -8.01 -24.89
C LEU A 27 9.20 -7.49 -23.91
N ALA A 28 9.43 -8.20 -22.81
CA ALA A 28 10.45 -7.86 -21.82
C ALA A 28 11.86 -8.00 -22.40
N ALA A 29 12.10 -8.99 -23.27
CA ALA A 29 13.37 -9.17 -23.95
C ALA A 29 13.74 -8.04 -24.93
N LEU A 30 12.77 -7.22 -25.35
CA LEU A 30 13.01 -6.02 -26.16
C LEU A 30 13.57 -4.85 -25.32
N VAL A 31 13.37 -4.86 -24.00
CA VAL A 31 13.96 -3.87 -23.10
C VAL A 31 15.41 -4.31 -22.83
N PRO A 32 16.42 -3.48 -23.15
CA PRO A 32 17.81 -3.85 -22.94
C PRO A 32 18.05 -4.08 -21.44
N GLY A 33 18.24 -5.34 -21.08
CA GLY A 33 18.33 -5.79 -19.70
C GLY A 33 19.49 -6.76 -19.50
N PRO A 34 20.03 -6.85 -18.27
CA PRO A 34 21.00 -7.87 -17.92
C PRO A 34 20.39 -9.27 -18.08
N PRO A 35 21.18 -10.32 -18.35
CA PRO A 35 20.65 -11.66 -18.61
C PRO A 35 19.83 -12.19 -17.41
N GLU A 36 18.68 -12.81 -17.72
CA GLU A 36 17.79 -13.41 -16.72
C GLU A 36 18.23 -14.83 -16.33
N LEU A 37 18.20 -15.15 -15.03
CA LEU A 37 18.49 -16.50 -14.56
C LEU A 37 17.28 -17.42 -14.74
N PRO A 38 17.48 -18.71 -15.07
CA PRO A 38 16.39 -19.67 -15.16
C PRO A 38 15.66 -19.78 -13.80
N PHE A 39 14.32 -19.84 -13.86
CA PHE A 39 13.37 -19.94 -12.73
C PHE A 39 13.20 -18.68 -11.85
N ILE A 40 14.29 -17.97 -11.51
CA ILE A 40 14.27 -16.82 -10.58
C ILE A 40 14.12 -15.48 -11.33
N GLY A 41 14.49 -15.41 -12.61
CA GLY A 41 14.45 -14.18 -13.40
C GLY A 41 15.29 -13.07 -12.75
N HIS A 42 14.72 -11.88 -12.60
CA HIS A 42 15.34 -10.74 -11.90
C HIS A 42 15.05 -10.68 -10.40
N ALA A 43 14.40 -11.68 -9.79
CA ALA A 43 14.05 -11.61 -8.37
C ALA A 43 15.29 -11.46 -7.46
N HIS A 44 16.42 -12.04 -7.84
CA HIS A 44 17.72 -11.85 -7.17
C HIS A 44 18.28 -10.41 -7.32
N ARG A 45 17.78 -9.61 -8.25
CA ARG A 45 18.19 -8.21 -8.41
C ARG A 45 17.24 -7.24 -7.70
N PHE A 46 16.01 -7.66 -7.40
CA PHE A 46 15.13 -6.90 -6.51
C PHE A 46 15.61 -6.88 -5.05
N THR A 47 16.59 -7.71 -4.70
CA THR A 47 17.31 -7.61 -3.42
C THR A 47 18.43 -6.55 -3.44
N GLY A 48 18.56 -5.74 -4.51
CA GLY A 48 19.51 -4.61 -4.56
C GLY A 48 19.40 -3.70 -5.79
N SER A 49 19.14 -2.41 -5.54
CA SER A 49 19.27 -1.22 -6.44
C SER A 49 18.24 -1.04 -7.57
N THR A 50 17.29 -0.11 -7.34
CA THR A 50 16.24 0.38 -8.26
C THR A 50 16.77 1.28 -9.40
N GLN A 51 18.08 1.49 -9.51
CA GLN A 51 18.69 2.51 -10.37
C GLN A 51 18.52 2.25 -11.89
N GLY A 52 18.13 1.03 -12.29
CA GLY A 52 17.91 0.68 -13.69
C GLY A 52 16.55 1.09 -14.27
N ILE A 53 15.56 1.44 -13.42
CA ILE A 53 14.20 1.85 -13.86
C ILE A 53 14.06 3.38 -13.82
N THR A 54 15.09 4.10 -13.38
CA THR A 54 15.05 5.54 -13.05
C THR A 54 15.31 6.46 -14.24
N ASN A 55 15.12 5.99 -15.48
CA ASN A 55 15.05 6.93 -16.60
C ASN A 55 13.67 7.61 -16.56
N PRO A 56 13.59 8.94 -16.37
CA PRO A 56 12.32 9.64 -16.21
C PRO A 56 11.40 9.49 -17.42
N VAL A 57 11.96 9.34 -18.64
CA VAL A 57 11.19 9.17 -19.88
C VAL A 57 10.53 7.79 -19.92
N ASP A 58 11.29 6.75 -19.60
CA ASP A 58 10.79 5.38 -19.57
C ASP A 58 9.78 5.20 -18.43
N LEU A 59 10.04 5.81 -17.27
CA LEU A 59 9.14 5.78 -16.12
C LEU A 59 7.82 6.50 -16.43
N GLU A 60 7.86 7.67 -17.09
CA GLU A 60 6.66 8.38 -17.51
C GLU A 60 5.82 7.55 -18.48
N PHE A 61 6.45 6.93 -19.48
CA PHE A 61 5.77 6.06 -20.44
C PHE A 61 5.13 4.85 -19.76
N LEU A 62 5.87 4.18 -18.86
CA LEU A 62 5.38 3.02 -18.12
C LEU A 62 4.23 3.39 -17.18
N LEU A 63 4.34 4.47 -16.40
CA LEU A 63 3.29 4.90 -15.47
C LEU A 63 2.01 5.33 -16.19
N LYS A 64 2.11 5.83 -17.43
CA LYS A 64 0.94 6.20 -18.25
C LYS A 64 0.29 5.01 -18.97
N THR A 65 1.11 4.04 -19.38
CA THR A 65 0.66 2.91 -20.23
C THR A 65 0.29 1.67 -19.39
N CYS A 66 1.05 1.38 -18.34
CA CYS A 66 0.95 0.16 -17.53
C CYS A 66 0.22 0.42 -16.21
N LEU A 67 -1.05 0.83 -16.27
CA LEU A 67 -1.88 1.02 -15.07
C LEU A 67 -2.47 -0.28 -14.50
N GLU A 68 -2.35 -1.39 -15.22
CA GLU A 68 -2.85 -2.68 -14.74
C GLU A 68 -2.02 -3.17 -13.56
N LYS A 69 -2.69 -3.48 -12.45
CA LYS A 69 -2.04 -3.87 -11.21
C LYS A 69 -1.61 -5.32 -11.32
N ASP A 70 -0.40 -5.62 -10.86
CA ASP A 70 0.15 -6.97 -10.93
C ASP A 70 -0.62 -7.95 -10.03
N ASP A 71 -0.38 -9.25 -10.20
CA ASP A 71 -1.06 -10.32 -9.45
C ASP A 71 -0.92 -10.20 -7.91
N ILE A 72 -0.11 -9.29 -7.35
CA ILE A 72 -0.03 -9.02 -5.90
C ILE A 72 -1.40 -8.58 -5.36
N HIS A 73 -2.22 -7.91 -6.18
CA HIS A 73 -3.58 -7.52 -5.76
C HIS A 73 -4.46 -8.73 -5.40
N ARG A 74 -4.15 -9.94 -5.90
CA ARG A 74 -4.89 -11.17 -5.59
C ARG A 74 -4.82 -11.54 -4.11
N PHE A 75 -3.75 -11.18 -3.41
CA PHE A 75 -3.62 -11.46 -1.97
C PHE A 75 -4.44 -10.48 -1.11
N ILE A 76 -4.65 -9.26 -1.60
CA ILE A 76 -5.41 -8.20 -0.91
C ILE A 76 -6.90 -8.26 -1.29
N HIS A 77 -7.23 -8.85 -2.44
CA HIS A 77 -8.59 -8.99 -2.98
C HIS A 77 -9.62 -9.61 -2.00
N PRO A 78 -9.30 -10.64 -1.18
CA PRO A 78 -10.25 -11.16 -0.21
C PRO A 78 -10.66 -10.14 0.88
N LEU A 79 -9.76 -9.21 1.21
CA LEU A 79 -9.99 -8.20 2.26
C LEU A 79 -10.67 -6.94 1.69
N THR A 80 -10.20 -6.45 0.55
CA THR A 80 -10.68 -5.17 -0.02
C THR A 80 -11.70 -5.34 -1.14
N GLY A 81 -11.92 -6.56 -1.63
CA GLY A 81 -12.69 -6.83 -2.84
C GLY A 81 -12.19 -6.01 -4.03
N ASN A 82 -13.13 -5.53 -4.84
CA ASN A 82 -12.85 -4.58 -5.92
C ASN A 82 -12.79 -3.13 -5.43
N GLY A 83 -12.48 -2.88 -4.15
CA GLY A 83 -12.47 -1.53 -3.55
C GLY A 83 -11.21 -0.72 -3.85
N GLY A 84 -11.37 0.61 -3.89
CA GLY A 84 -10.27 1.57 -3.79
C GLY A 84 -9.14 1.42 -4.82
N ILE A 85 -7.90 1.56 -4.33
CA ILE A 85 -6.66 1.52 -5.13
C ILE A 85 -6.28 0.11 -5.58
N PHE A 86 -7.01 -0.94 -5.22
CA PHE A 86 -6.70 -2.32 -5.62
C PHE A 86 -7.63 -2.86 -6.72
N ALA A 87 -8.66 -2.10 -7.10
CA ALA A 87 -9.59 -2.46 -8.17
C ALA A 87 -8.91 -2.52 -9.56
N PRO A 88 -9.39 -3.36 -10.49
CA PRO A 88 -8.90 -3.38 -11.87
C PRO A 88 -9.13 -2.03 -12.57
N VAL A 89 -8.33 -1.74 -13.61
CA VAL A 89 -8.27 -0.41 -14.24
C VAL A 89 -9.64 0.08 -14.74
N SER A 90 -10.45 -0.83 -15.28
CA SER A 90 -11.82 -0.54 -15.77
C SER A 90 -12.76 -0.03 -14.68
N ILE A 91 -12.56 -0.44 -13.42
CA ILE A 91 -13.34 -0.02 -12.26
C ILE A 91 -12.69 1.19 -11.57
N TRP A 92 -11.36 1.18 -11.47
CA TRP A 92 -10.60 2.23 -10.79
C TRP A 92 -10.68 3.57 -11.53
N ARG A 93 -10.60 3.59 -12.88
CA ARG A 93 -10.62 4.85 -13.67
C ARG A 93 -11.91 5.66 -13.47
N PRO A 94 -13.13 5.09 -13.64
CA PRO A 94 -14.37 5.83 -13.40
C PRO A 94 -14.49 6.34 -11.96
N ARG A 95 -14.12 5.50 -10.97
CA ARG A 95 -14.20 5.88 -9.55
C ARG A 95 -13.21 6.99 -9.21
N ARG A 96 -11.97 6.93 -9.72
CA ARG A 96 -10.98 7.98 -9.49
C ARG A 96 -11.41 9.29 -10.13
N LYS A 97 -12.07 9.25 -11.29
CA LYS A 97 -12.65 10.45 -11.93
C LYS A 97 -13.69 11.14 -11.04
N ILE A 98 -14.52 10.37 -10.33
CA ILE A 98 -15.54 10.89 -9.41
C ILE A 98 -14.93 11.34 -8.08
N MET A 99 -13.94 10.60 -7.57
CA MET A 99 -13.33 10.83 -6.25
C MET A 99 -12.25 11.91 -6.25
N ALA A 100 -11.51 12.09 -7.34
CA ALA A 100 -10.42 13.07 -7.40
C ALA A 100 -10.84 14.52 -7.09
N PRO A 101 -12.00 15.02 -7.57
CA PRO A 101 -12.49 16.36 -7.22
C PRO A 101 -12.70 16.60 -5.71
N THR A 102 -13.01 15.55 -4.94
CA THR A 102 -13.16 15.63 -3.47
C THR A 102 -11.84 15.97 -2.76
N PHE A 103 -10.70 15.77 -3.44
CA PHE A 103 -9.37 16.14 -2.94
C PHE A 103 -8.84 17.40 -3.65
N SER A 104 -9.74 18.29 -4.10
CA SER A 104 -9.35 19.59 -4.64
C SER A 104 -8.85 20.52 -3.52
N PRO A 105 -7.92 21.45 -3.80
CA PRO A 105 -7.36 22.35 -2.79
C PRO A 105 -8.40 23.09 -1.94
N ARG A 106 -9.51 23.51 -2.56
CA ARG A 106 -10.62 24.18 -1.88
C ARG A 106 -11.29 23.33 -0.79
N ILE A 107 -11.37 22.02 -0.99
CA ILE A 107 -11.92 21.10 0.02
C ILE A 107 -10.84 20.82 1.09
N LEU A 108 -9.58 20.70 0.68
CA LEU A 108 -8.46 20.52 1.61
C LEU A 108 -8.31 21.69 2.60
N GLU A 109 -8.70 22.91 2.22
CA GLU A 109 -8.74 24.05 3.15
C GLU A 109 -9.63 23.81 4.37
N GLN A 110 -10.74 23.07 4.19
CA GLN A 110 -11.64 22.70 5.29
C GLN A 110 -11.01 21.69 6.25
N PHE A 111 -10.02 20.93 5.76
CA PHE A 111 -9.33 19.89 6.51
C PHE A 111 -8.26 20.45 7.44
N VAL A 112 -7.79 21.68 7.16
CA VAL A 112 -6.77 22.37 7.96
C VAL A 112 -7.23 22.57 9.41
N GLU A 113 -8.52 22.84 9.64
CA GLU A 113 -9.08 23.00 10.98
C GLU A 113 -8.96 21.70 11.79
N ILE A 114 -9.33 20.57 11.19
CA ILE A 114 -9.20 19.23 11.81
C ILE A 114 -7.71 18.94 12.10
N PHE A 115 -6.81 19.20 11.15
CA PHE A 115 -5.38 19.00 11.37
C PHE A 115 -4.82 19.87 12.49
N ALA A 116 -5.31 21.12 12.61
CA ALA A 116 -4.90 22.04 13.67
C ALA A 116 -5.36 21.53 15.05
N GLU A 117 -6.61 21.09 15.17
CA GLU A 117 -7.14 20.51 16.41
C GLU A 117 -6.35 19.26 16.83
N GLN A 118 -6.18 18.30 15.90
CA GLN A 118 -5.41 17.09 16.18
C GLN A 118 -3.94 17.40 16.50
N SER A 119 -3.37 18.46 15.94
CA SER A 119 -1.99 18.88 16.22
C SER A 119 -1.83 19.44 17.64
N ASP A 120 -2.86 20.12 18.17
CA ASP A 120 -2.87 20.60 19.55
C ASP A 120 -2.93 19.42 20.53
N ILE A 121 -3.79 18.42 20.24
CA ILE A 121 -3.86 17.18 21.02
C ILE A 121 -2.51 16.45 21.03
N LEU A 122 -1.88 16.31 19.85
CA LEU A 122 -0.56 15.71 19.72
C LEU A 122 0.49 16.47 20.55
N SER A 123 0.47 17.80 20.50
CA SER A 123 1.40 18.66 21.23
C SER A 123 1.25 18.51 22.74
N ARG A 124 0.00 18.43 23.25
CA ARG A 124 -0.28 18.16 24.67
C ARG A 124 0.22 16.78 25.10
N ARG A 125 0.04 15.75 24.28
CA ARG A 125 0.54 14.39 24.56
C ARG A 125 2.08 14.35 24.59
N LEU A 126 2.71 15.07 23.67
CA LEU A 126 4.17 15.18 23.63
C LEU A 126 4.71 15.93 24.87
N ALA A 127 4.05 17.00 25.28
CA ALA A 127 4.39 17.75 26.50
C ALA A 127 4.17 16.92 27.77
N ALA A 128 3.16 16.04 27.81
CA ALA A 128 2.93 15.15 28.94
C ALA A 128 3.97 14.02 29.05
N GLN A 129 4.61 13.64 27.94
CA GLN A 129 5.65 12.59 27.92
C GLN A 129 7.07 13.16 27.97
N SER A 130 7.25 14.46 28.23
CA SER A 130 8.55 15.13 28.20
C SER A 130 9.43 14.86 29.44
N ASP A 131 9.44 13.64 29.95
CA ASP A 131 10.26 13.19 31.10
C ASP A 131 11.75 13.01 30.74
N GLY A 132 12.19 13.51 29.58
CA GLY A 132 13.57 13.39 29.08
C GLY A 132 13.93 11.99 28.54
N ALA A 133 12.97 11.06 28.50
CA ALA A 133 13.16 9.73 27.93
C ALA A 133 13.13 9.75 26.38
N PRO A 134 13.77 8.79 25.71
CA PRO A 134 13.68 8.63 24.26
C PRO A 134 12.23 8.32 23.85
N LEU A 135 11.64 9.21 23.06
CA LEU A 135 10.27 9.07 22.57
C LEU A 135 10.25 8.42 21.19
N SER A 136 9.42 7.40 21.00
CA SER A 136 9.16 6.83 19.69
C SER A 136 8.13 7.70 18.96
N ALA A 137 8.54 8.30 17.83
CA ALA A 137 7.65 9.18 17.06
C ALA A 137 6.52 8.42 16.34
N TRP A 138 6.75 7.15 16.01
CA TRP A 138 5.84 6.35 15.20
C TRP A 138 4.42 6.20 15.81
N PRO A 139 4.25 5.75 17.07
CA PRO A 139 2.91 5.59 17.63
C PRO A 139 2.14 6.92 17.73
N LEU A 140 2.84 8.01 18.04
CA LEU A 140 2.28 9.35 18.12
C LEU A 140 1.80 9.86 16.76
N ILE A 141 2.66 9.75 15.73
CA ILE A 141 2.33 10.21 14.36
C ILE A 141 1.25 9.32 13.74
N SER A 142 1.31 8.01 13.93
CA SER A 142 0.29 7.09 13.42
C SER A 142 -1.07 7.35 14.05
N ALA A 143 -1.14 7.57 15.38
CA ALA A 143 -2.37 7.94 16.06
C ALA A 143 -2.93 9.28 15.55
N TYR A 144 -2.09 10.32 15.49
CA TYR A 144 -2.48 11.63 14.94
C TYR A 144 -3.02 11.52 13.51
N THR A 145 -2.33 10.78 12.64
CA THR A 145 -2.72 10.62 11.23
C THR A 145 -4.06 9.90 11.12
N LEU A 146 -4.26 8.85 11.93
CA LEU A 146 -5.49 8.09 11.94
C LEU A 146 -6.66 8.93 12.48
N ASP A 147 -6.48 9.59 13.61
CA ASP A 147 -7.51 10.46 14.21
C ASP A 147 -7.90 11.59 13.25
N SER A 148 -6.91 12.19 12.56
CA SER A 148 -7.14 13.19 11.53
C SER A 148 -7.96 12.63 10.36
N VAL A 149 -7.60 11.47 9.82
CA VAL A 149 -8.34 10.82 8.72
C VAL A 149 -9.76 10.44 9.14
N CYS A 150 -9.95 9.97 10.37
CA CYS A 150 -11.27 9.66 10.91
C CYS A 150 -12.13 10.92 11.08
N GLY A 151 -11.56 12.01 11.60
CA GLY A 151 -12.26 13.31 11.69
C GLY A 151 -12.71 13.80 10.32
N LEU A 152 -11.86 13.64 9.30
CA LEU A 152 -12.17 13.99 7.91
C LEU A 152 -13.29 13.15 7.29
N ALA A 153 -13.25 11.83 7.51
CA ALA A 153 -14.16 10.89 6.86
C ALA A 153 -15.54 10.83 7.53
N PHE A 154 -15.59 11.00 8.86
CA PHE A 154 -16.79 10.72 9.64
C PHE A 154 -17.38 11.95 10.32
N ASN A 155 -16.76 13.13 10.19
CA ASN A 155 -17.16 14.38 10.84
C ASN A 155 -17.48 14.17 12.34
N SER A 156 -16.77 13.21 12.93
CA SER A 156 -16.95 12.78 14.30
C SER A 156 -15.91 13.54 15.09
N ASP A 157 -16.34 14.46 15.95
CA ASP A 157 -15.46 15.08 16.94
C ASP A 157 -14.82 13.94 17.75
N PRO A 158 -13.52 13.68 17.62
CA PRO A 158 -12.84 12.81 18.55
C PRO A 158 -12.69 13.66 19.81
N GLY A 159 -13.71 13.65 20.66
CA GLY A 159 -13.67 14.35 21.94
C GLY A 159 -12.39 13.97 22.72
N PRO A 160 -12.00 14.79 23.70
CA PRO A 160 -10.76 14.61 24.47
C PRO A 160 -10.72 13.31 25.30
N ASP A 161 -11.79 12.50 25.29
CA ASP A 161 -11.91 11.27 26.05
C ASP A 161 -11.41 10.04 25.29
N LEU A 162 -10.75 9.19 26.07
CA LEU A 162 -9.99 7.99 25.70
C LEU A 162 -10.81 6.82 25.11
N ASP A 163 -12.06 7.06 24.73
CA ASP A 163 -13.02 6.02 24.33
C ASP A 163 -13.49 6.16 22.87
N SER A 164 -12.71 6.84 22.02
CA SER A 164 -12.92 6.65 20.58
C SER A 164 -12.70 5.15 20.30
N PRO A 165 -13.66 4.43 19.70
CA PRO A 165 -13.59 2.97 19.54
C PRO A 165 -12.38 2.49 18.72
N PHE A 166 -11.62 3.42 18.14
CA PHE A 166 -10.47 3.16 17.29
C PHE A 166 -9.13 3.23 18.02
N HIS A 167 -9.01 4.00 19.12
CA HIS A 167 -7.79 4.04 19.96
C HIS A 167 -7.47 2.69 20.61
N PRO A 168 -8.44 1.98 21.21
CA PRO A 168 -8.21 0.64 21.73
C PRO A 168 -7.87 -0.36 20.64
N ALA A 169 -8.41 -0.24 19.42
CA ALA A 169 -8.23 -1.25 18.37
C ALA A 169 -6.75 -1.45 17.96
N PHE A 170 -5.92 -0.41 18.06
CA PHE A 170 -4.48 -0.47 17.75
C PHE A 170 -3.62 -0.79 18.98
N ASN A 171 -3.93 -0.23 20.14
CA ASN A 171 -3.17 -0.54 21.38
C ASN A 171 -3.48 -1.93 21.96
N SER A 172 -4.68 -2.49 21.69
CA SER A 172 -5.09 -3.81 22.20
C SER A 172 -4.56 -4.97 21.37
N ASN A 173 -4.12 -4.73 20.14
CA ASN A 173 -3.59 -5.78 19.27
C ASN A 173 -2.07 -5.72 19.25
N SER A 174 -1.46 -6.34 20.26
CA SER A 174 -0.02 -6.67 20.30
C SER A 174 0.45 -7.35 19.00
N ALA A 175 -0.43 -8.03 18.27
CA ALA A 175 -0.18 -8.65 16.97
C ALA A 175 0.05 -7.63 15.82
N ILE A 176 -0.58 -6.45 15.84
CA ILE A 176 -0.41 -5.45 14.75
C ILE A 176 0.91 -4.69 14.93
N ASN A 177 1.29 -4.37 16.18
CA ASN A 177 2.61 -3.80 16.46
C ASN A 177 3.73 -4.78 16.04
N GLN A 178 3.54 -6.10 16.25
CA GLN A 178 4.49 -7.12 15.77
C GLN A 178 4.54 -7.30 14.24
N ILE A 179 3.49 -6.93 13.49
CA ILE A 179 3.48 -7.04 12.02
C ILE A 179 4.19 -5.84 11.36
N PHE A 180 4.26 -4.69 12.03
CA PHE A 180 4.87 -3.48 11.49
C PHE A 180 6.22 -3.10 12.13
N ASP A 181 6.66 -3.83 13.17
CA ASP A 181 8.06 -3.87 13.60
C ASP A 181 8.91 -4.61 12.54
N PHE A 182 9.17 -3.94 11.41
CA PHE A 182 10.25 -4.34 10.51
C PHE A 182 11.58 -3.97 11.18
N ASN A 183 12.09 -4.89 12.00
CA ASN A 183 13.49 -4.99 12.40
C ASN A 183 14.17 -6.06 11.53
#